data_AF-A0A9X2MFW6-F1
#
_entry.id   AF-A0A9X2MFW6-F1
#
_cell.length_a   1.000
_cell.length_b   1.000
_cell.length_c   1.000
_cell.angle_alpha   90.00
_cell.angle_beta   90.00
_cell.angle_gamma   90.00
#
_symmetry.space_group_name_H-M   'P 1'
#
loop_
_entity.id
_entity.type
_entity.pdbx_description
1 polymer ?
#
loop_
_entity_poly.entity_id
_entity_poly.type
_entity_poly.pdbx_seq_one_letter_code
_entity_poly.pdbx_strand_id
1 'polypeptide(L)'
;MKLFKTNKFKSLLLVGALSLSLFFGGCSSATGTLSTITGSNTTQETNDNSVPKGSAEASVERVIDGDTVKVKLKDSGETVSLRLLLVDTPESVKPGVDPQPYSIDASNFAKQSLKAGEKVYLEYDNGDKTDKYNRHLCYLWFYSKEDKSWKMFNESLIEKGFARVGYIYSQKRHLDTLYAAQDKAKAKKLNIWSVDGYVTDKGFDVDAYNKGGGATSTSTSNSSNNNTNQSNVNEIVYANGGNSSSNKYHLSRDAHGMKGAIKMTESKAKSQGYEACGLCY
;
A
#
# COMPACT_ATOMS: atom_id res chain seq x y z
N MET A 1 36.86 -45.78 8.69
CA MET A 1 37.79 -45.64 7.55
C MET A 1 36.98 -45.78 6.27
N LYS A 2 36.94 -44.71 5.44
CA LYS A 2 36.78 -44.63 3.96
C LYS A 2 35.75 -45.56 3.26
N LEU A 3 34.97 -45.21 2.24
CA LEU A 3 34.71 -44.04 1.39
C LEU A 3 33.63 -44.52 0.38
N PHE A 4 32.60 -43.71 0.08
CA PHE A 4 31.98 -43.48 -1.25
C PHE A 4 31.30 -44.70 -1.96
N LYS A 5 30.36 -44.60 -2.91
CA LYS A 5 30.07 -43.61 -3.96
C LYS A 5 28.66 -43.87 -4.53
N THR A 6 28.10 -42.84 -5.14
CA THR A 6 26.84 -42.76 -5.91
C THR A 6 26.79 -43.68 -7.14
N ASN A 7 25.58 -43.95 -7.68
CA ASN A 7 25.18 -43.42 -9.00
C ASN A 7 23.74 -43.76 -9.42
N LYS A 8 23.12 -42.75 -10.05
CA LYS A 8 21.90 -42.80 -10.86
C LYS A 8 22.12 -43.62 -12.14
N PHE A 9 21.10 -44.34 -12.59
CA PHE A 9 20.96 -44.75 -13.99
C PHE A 9 19.51 -44.55 -14.48
N LYS A 10 19.41 -44.10 -15.74
CA LYS A 10 18.23 -43.67 -16.48
C LYS A 10 17.61 -44.83 -17.28
N SER A 11 16.29 -44.85 -17.47
CA SER A 11 15.56 -45.34 -18.66
C SER A 11 14.09 -44.91 -18.48
N LEU A 12 13.45 -44.03 -19.25
CA LEU A 12 13.15 -43.96 -20.69
C LEU A 12 12.10 -44.99 -21.18
N LEU A 13 10.92 -44.43 -21.54
CA LEU A 13 9.87 -44.87 -22.50
C LEU A 13 9.09 -46.18 -22.24
N LEU A 14 7.75 -46.15 -22.24
CA LEU A 14 6.86 -46.30 -23.42
C LEU A 14 5.39 -46.59 -22.98
N VAL A 15 4.44 -45.82 -23.57
CA VAL A 15 3.06 -46.15 -24.01
C VAL A 15 2.10 -46.98 -23.14
N GLY A 16 0.89 -46.44 -22.93
CA GLY A 16 -0.29 -47.21 -22.54
C GLY A 16 -1.57 -46.38 -22.49
N ALA A 17 -2.08 -45.96 -23.66
CA ALA A 17 -3.46 -45.45 -23.78
C ALA A 17 -4.43 -46.64 -23.78
N LEU A 18 -5.41 -46.63 -22.88
CA LEU A 18 -6.54 -47.56 -22.92
C LEU A 18 -7.84 -46.78 -22.73
N SER A 19 -8.42 -46.37 -23.86
CA SER A 19 -9.82 -45.96 -23.98
C SER A 19 -10.65 -47.20 -24.26
N LEU A 20 -11.63 -47.53 -23.42
CA LEU A 20 -12.96 -48.04 -23.83
C LEU A 20 -13.82 -48.28 -22.59
N SER A 21 -15.00 -47.66 -22.53
CA SER A 21 -16.29 -48.32 -22.23
C SER A 21 -17.40 -47.27 -22.15
N LEU A 22 -18.23 -47.26 -23.18
CA LEU A 22 -19.57 -46.67 -23.15
C LEU A 22 -20.44 -47.44 -22.17
N PHE A 23 -21.32 -46.75 -21.44
CA PHE A 23 -22.60 -47.30 -21.02
C PHE A 23 -23.74 -46.38 -21.46
N PHE A 24 -24.63 -46.97 -22.26
CA PHE A 24 -25.90 -46.44 -22.73
C PHE A 24 -26.96 -46.51 -21.63
N GLY A 25 -27.90 -45.55 -21.67
CA GLY A 25 -29.33 -45.83 -21.44
C GLY A 25 -29.95 -45.25 -20.17
N GLY A 26 -30.96 -44.40 -20.35
CA GLY A 26 -31.91 -44.07 -19.29
C GLY A 26 -32.72 -42.78 -19.46
N CYS A 27 -33.55 -42.69 -20.50
CA CYS A 27 -34.61 -41.68 -20.58
C CYS A 27 -35.85 -42.15 -19.81
N SER A 28 -36.39 -41.34 -18.90
CA SER A 28 -37.80 -41.38 -18.53
C SER A 28 -38.35 -39.97 -18.37
N SER A 29 -39.37 -39.69 -19.16
CA SER A 29 -40.17 -38.48 -19.12
C SER A 29 -41.30 -38.66 -18.11
N ALA A 30 -41.50 -37.68 -17.24
CA ALA A 30 -42.76 -37.50 -16.53
C ALA A 30 -43.17 -36.02 -16.65
N THR A 31 -44.26 -35.82 -17.37
CA THR A 31 -45.05 -34.60 -17.49
C THR A 31 -45.75 -34.26 -16.17
N GLY A 32 -45.82 -32.96 -15.82
CA GLY A 32 -46.63 -32.51 -14.68
C GLY A 32 -46.63 -31.00 -14.43
N THR A 33 -47.45 -30.28 -15.20
CA THR A 33 -48.25 -29.08 -14.84
C THR A 33 -47.61 -27.77 -14.31
N LEU A 34 -48.15 -26.69 -14.88
CA LEU A 34 -47.93 -25.27 -14.65
C LEU A 34 -48.71 -24.71 -13.44
N SER A 35 -48.20 -23.59 -12.93
CA SER A 35 -48.87 -22.48 -12.24
C SER A 35 -48.87 -22.46 -10.71
N THR A 36 -48.12 -21.52 -10.11
CA THR A 36 -48.68 -20.39 -9.33
C THR A 36 -47.57 -19.38 -9.00
N ILE A 37 -47.83 -18.12 -9.33
CA ILE A 37 -47.06 -16.93 -8.95
C ILE A 37 -47.22 -16.68 -7.45
N THR A 38 -46.14 -16.57 -6.69
CA THR A 38 -46.11 -15.68 -5.52
C THR A 38 -44.69 -15.21 -5.32
N GLY A 39 -44.52 -13.88 -5.35
CA GLY A 39 -43.24 -13.24 -5.07
C GLY A 39 -42.77 -13.53 -3.66
N SER A 40 -41.47 -13.71 -3.53
CA SER A 40 -40.73 -13.22 -2.38
C SER A 40 -39.37 -12.81 -2.87
N ASN A 41 -39.19 -11.49 -2.90
CA ASN A 41 -37.89 -10.83 -2.93
C ASN A 41 -37.04 -11.45 -1.84
N THR A 42 -36.22 -12.43 -2.19
CA THR A 42 -35.08 -12.82 -1.37
C THR A 42 -33.99 -11.85 -1.77
N THR A 43 -33.94 -10.73 -1.07
CA THR A 43 -32.73 -9.91 -0.96
C THR A 43 -31.56 -10.85 -0.77
N GLN A 44 -30.63 -10.84 -1.72
CA GLN A 44 -29.32 -11.46 -1.57
C GLN A 44 -28.64 -10.79 -0.38
N GLU A 45 -28.78 -11.36 0.81
CA GLU A 45 -27.84 -11.09 1.89
C GLU A 45 -26.50 -11.66 1.45
N THR A 46 -25.61 -10.76 1.04
CA THR A 46 -24.22 -11.08 0.72
C THR A 46 -23.57 -11.68 1.96
N ASN A 47 -23.14 -12.94 1.88
CA ASN A 47 -22.40 -13.63 2.94
C ASN A 47 -21.20 -12.81 3.42
N ASP A 48 -21.38 -12.08 4.52
CA ASP A 48 -20.39 -11.21 5.16
C ASP A 48 -19.43 -12.00 6.09
N ASN A 49 -19.16 -13.26 5.75
CA ASN A 49 -18.40 -14.20 6.61
C ASN A 49 -16.90 -13.87 6.73
N SER A 50 -16.40 -12.86 6.00
CA SER A 50 -14.98 -12.45 6.04
C SER A 50 -14.70 -11.31 7.03
N VAL A 51 -15.72 -10.59 7.49
CA VAL A 51 -15.56 -9.53 8.49
C VAL A 51 -15.66 -10.13 9.89
N PRO A 52 -14.72 -9.84 10.81
CA PRO A 52 -14.80 -10.31 12.19
C PRO A 52 -16.09 -9.90 12.87
N LYS A 53 -16.72 -10.85 13.57
CA LYS A 53 -17.98 -10.62 14.29
C LYS A 53 -17.78 -9.54 15.37
N GLY A 54 -18.72 -8.60 15.43
CA GLY A 54 -18.68 -7.50 16.39
C GLY A 54 -17.91 -6.26 15.91
N SER A 55 -17.41 -6.27 14.66
CA SER A 55 -16.89 -5.07 14.01
C SER A 55 -18.00 -4.03 13.84
N ALA A 56 -17.69 -2.75 14.11
CA ALA A 56 -18.66 -1.66 13.97
C ALA A 56 -18.74 -1.18 12.52
N GLU A 57 -19.94 -0.98 11.99
CA GLU A 57 -20.15 -0.50 10.63
C GLU A 57 -19.97 1.02 10.52
N ALA A 58 -19.32 1.46 9.45
CA ALA A 58 -19.12 2.87 9.14
C ALA A 58 -19.06 3.11 7.61
N SER A 59 -19.05 4.37 7.21
CA SER A 59 -18.72 4.78 5.85
C SER A 59 -17.49 5.68 5.82
N VAL A 60 -16.65 5.54 4.80
CA VAL A 60 -15.48 6.41 4.62
C VAL A 60 -15.93 7.85 4.40
N GLU A 61 -15.39 8.79 5.18
CA GLU A 61 -15.57 10.22 4.97
C GLU A 61 -14.44 10.74 4.06
N ARG A 62 -13.20 10.57 4.51
CA ARG A 62 -11.99 10.92 3.74
C ARG A 62 -10.73 10.30 4.33
N VAL A 63 -9.73 10.10 3.49
CA VAL A 63 -8.37 9.71 3.91
C VAL A 63 -7.56 10.98 4.26
N ILE A 64 -6.87 10.97 5.40
CA ILE A 64 -5.98 12.05 5.85
C ILE A 64 -4.55 11.74 5.45
N ASP A 65 -4.07 10.56 5.85
CA ASP A 65 -2.78 9.99 5.46
C ASP A 65 -2.92 8.45 5.28
N GLY A 66 -1.84 7.77 4.90
CA GLY A 66 -1.83 6.32 4.65
C GLY A 66 -2.39 5.48 5.79
N ASP A 67 -2.16 5.88 7.04
CA ASP A 67 -2.65 5.17 8.24
C ASP A 67 -3.70 5.93 9.07
N THR A 68 -4.21 7.06 8.55
CA THR A 68 -5.16 7.92 9.23
C THR A 68 -6.35 8.24 8.32
N VAL A 69 -7.54 7.81 8.74
CA VAL A 69 -8.79 7.89 7.94
C VAL A 69 -9.89 8.50 8.80
N LYS A 70 -10.75 9.35 8.23
CA LYS A 70 -12.01 9.76 8.86
C LYS A 70 -13.15 8.93 8.33
N VAL A 71 -14.03 8.48 9.23
CA VAL A 71 -15.21 7.68 8.91
C VAL A 71 -16.43 8.20 9.66
N LYS A 72 -17.61 7.95 9.12
CA LYS A 72 -18.89 8.21 9.77
C LYS A 72 -19.46 6.90 10.31
N LEU A 73 -19.59 6.79 11.63
CA LEU A 73 -20.15 5.61 12.29
C LEU A 73 -21.63 5.45 11.93
N LYS A 74 -22.06 4.23 11.61
CA LYS A 74 -23.45 3.97 11.22
C LYS A 74 -24.42 4.15 12.39
N ASP A 75 -24.05 3.64 13.57
CA ASP A 75 -24.96 3.60 14.72
C ASP A 75 -25.19 4.99 15.34
N SER A 76 -24.14 5.81 15.47
CA SER A 76 -24.23 7.15 16.07
C SER A 76 -24.38 8.27 15.05
N GLY A 77 -24.01 8.04 13.79
CA GLY A 77 -23.90 9.09 12.78
C GLY A 77 -22.71 10.04 12.96
N GLU A 78 -21.87 9.81 13.98
CA GLU A 78 -20.70 10.65 14.30
C GLU A 78 -19.54 10.42 13.34
N THR A 79 -18.85 11.50 12.95
CA THR A 79 -17.60 11.42 12.19
C THR A 79 -16.40 11.35 13.14
N VAL A 80 -15.70 10.22 13.12
CA VAL A 80 -14.54 9.95 13.96
C VAL A 80 -13.26 9.83 13.13
N SER A 81 -12.11 10.09 13.75
CA SER A 81 -10.79 9.86 13.14
C SER A 81 -10.25 8.51 13.59
N LEU A 82 -9.69 7.75 12.67
CA LEU A 82 -9.08 6.45 12.92
C LEU A 82 -7.56 6.57 12.93
N ARG A 83 -6.91 5.88 13.87
CA ARG A 83 -5.49 5.54 13.81
C ARG A 83 -5.40 4.04 13.65
N LEU A 84 -4.94 3.60 12.48
CA LEU A 84 -4.85 2.17 12.19
C LEU A 84 -3.84 1.49 13.11
N LEU A 85 -4.26 0.39 13.72
CA LEU A 85 -3.41 -0.38 14.63
C LEU A 85 -2.27 -1.08 13.89
N LEU A 86 -1.13 -1.17 14.57
CA LEU A 86 0.04 -1.95 14.18
C LEU A 86 0.70 -1.57 12.83
N VAL A 87 0.29 -0.46 12.21
CA VAL A 87 0.85 0.03 10.95
C VAL A 87 1.46 1.41 11.12
N ASP A 88 2.58 1.66 10.45
CA ASP A 88 3.28 2.95 10.47
C ASP A 88 3.67 3.28 9.03
N THR A 89 3.06 4.33 8.46
CA THR A 89 3.39 4.84 7.12
C THR A 89 4.39 5.98 7.21
N PRO A 90 5.25 6.22 6.19
CA PRO A 90 6.05 7.43 6.13
C PRO A 90 5.15 8.68 6.20
N GLU A 91 5.58 9.68 6.97
CA GLU A 91 4.77 10.87 7.27
C GLU A 91 4.70 11.83 6.06
N SER A 92 3.49 12.31 5.72
CA SER A 92 3.27 13.18 4.56
C SER A 92 2.85 14.62 4.89
N VAL A 93 2.37 14.91 6.10
CA VAL A 93 1.64 16.17 6.41
C VAL A 93 2.17 16.93 7.63
N LYS A 94 3.34 16.56 8.15
CA LYS A 94 3.97 17.27 9.27
C LYS A 94 4.37 18.71 8.87
N PRO A 95 3.84 19.75 9.55
CA PRO A 95 4.18 21.14 9.22
C PRO A 95 5.68 21.43 9.34
N GLY A 96 6.22 22.10 8.32
CA GLY A 96 7.64 22.49 8.28
C GLY A 96 8.62 21.36 8.02
N VAL A 97 8.14 20.17 7.62
CA VAL A 97 8.97 19.01 7.27
C VAL A 97 8.54 18.52 5.89
N ASP A 98 9.52 18.26 5.02
CA ASP A 98 9.24 17.68 3.71
C ASP A 98 8.61 16.29 3.86
N PRO A 99 7.64 15.90 3.00
CA PRO A 99 7.06 14.57 3.01
C PRO A 99 8.15 13.51 2.91
N GLN A 100 8.07 12.48 3.75
CA GLN A 100 9.03 11.38 3.71
C GLN A 100 8.87 10.59 2.41
N PRO A 101 9.93 9.93 1.91
CA PRO A 101 9.83 9.03 0.77
C PRO A 101 8.68 8.02 0.90
N TYR A 102 7.97 7.72 -0.19
CA TYR A 102 6.79 6.85 -0.23
C TYR A 102 5.56 7.30 0.59
N SER A 103 5.62 8.43 1.31
CA SER A 103 4.47 8.93 2.09
C SER A 103 3.27 9.25 1.20
N ILE A 104 3.51 9.95 0.09
CA ILE A 104 2.48 10.28 -0.92
C ILE A 104 1.91 9.01 -1.56
N ASP A 105 2.75 8.02 -1.84
CA ASP A 105 2.32 6.75 -2.44
C ASP A 105 1.42 5.96 -1.50
N ALA A 106 1.78 5.88 -0.21
CA ALA A 106 0.95 5.28 0.83
C ALA A 106 -0.41 5.99 0.95
N SER A 107 -0.38 7.32 0.99
CA SER A 107 -1.57 8.17 0.99
C SER A 107 -2.46 7.95 -0.25
N ASN A 108 -1.86 7.81 -1.43
CA ASN A 108 -2.58 7.56 -2.68
C ASN A 108 -3.18 6.16 -2.70
N PHE A 109 -2.46 5.14 -2.23
CA PHE A 109 -2.99 3.79 -2.08
C PHE A 109 -4.21 3.76 -1.16
N ALA A 110 -4.16 4.46 -0.03
CA ALA A 110 -5.30 4.61 0.87
C ALA A 110 -6.48 5.32 0.18
N LYS A 111 -6.25 6.45 -0.49
CA LYS A 111 -7.29 7.17 -1.26
C LYS A 111 -7.87 6.36 -2.42
N GLN A 112 -7.11 5.41 -2.97
CA GLN A 112 -7.56 4.50 -4.02
C GLN A 112 -8.40 3.35 -3.47
N SER A 113 -8.04 2.83 -2.30
CA SER A 113 -8.70 1.69 -1.67
C SER A 113 -9.95 2.06 -0.86
N LEU A 114 -9.99 3.28 -0.32
CA LEU A 114 -11.03 3.77 0.59
C LEU A 114 -11.72 4.99 -0.02
N LYS A 115 -12.72 4.79 -0.89
CA LYS A 115 -13.44 5.92 -1.50
C LYS A 115 -14.49 6.45 -0.54
N ALA A 116 -14.68 7.77 -0.56
CA ALA A 116 -15.72 8.43 0.23
C ALA A 116 -17.10 7.79 -0.05
N GLY A 117 -17.86 7.56 1.02
CA GLY A 117 -19.16 6.89 0.99
C GLY A 117 -19.11 5.36 0.97
N GLU A 118 -17.95 4.73 0.75
CA GLU A 118 -17.86 3.27 0.77
C GLU A 118 -18.03 2.72 2.19
N LYS A 119 -18.74 1.59 2.29
CA LYS A 119 -18.95 0.86 3.54
C LYS A 119 -17.63 0.22 3.99
N VAL A 120 -17.34 0.36 5.28
CA VAL A 120 -16.20 -0.24 5.96
C VAL A 120 -16.61 -0.76 7.33
N TYR A 121 -15.78 -1.61 7.92
CA TYR A 121 -15.96 -2.09 9.29
C TYR A 121 -14.73 -1.84 10.15
N LEU A 122 -14.96 -1.45 11.40
CA LEU A 122 -13.94 -1.16 12.38
C LEU A 122 -13.89 -2.31 13.38
N GLU A 123 -12.81 -3.10 13.35
CA GLU A 123 -12.53 -4.11 14.34
C GLU A 123 -11.65 -3.52 15.44
N TYR A 124 -12.20 -3.37 16.64
CA TYR A 124 -11.43 -2.94 17.81
C TYR A 124 -10.70 -4.13 18.43
N ASP A 125 -9.49 -3.88 18.92
CA ASP A 125 -8.75 -4.86 19.71
C ASP A 125 -9.06 -4.74 21.21
N ASN A 126 -8.45 -5.61 22.01
CA ASN A 126 -8.50 -5.56 23.46
C ASN A 126 -7.71 -4.34 23.97
N GLY A 127 -8.35 -3.45 24.72
CA GLY A 127 -7.69 -2.29 25.33
C GLY A 127 -8.44 -0.99 25.05
N ASP A 128 -7.74 0.13 25.16
CA ASP A 128 -8.34 1.44 24.92
C ASP A 128 -8.80 1.60 23.48
N LYS A 129 -10.05 2.02 23.30
CA LYS A 129 -10.64 2.25 21.97
C LYS A 129 -10.10 3.50 21.29
N THR A 130 -9.54 4.42 22.05
CA THR A 130 -9.04 5.70 21.55
C THR A 130 -7.66 6.01 22.10
N ASP A 131 -6.87 6.77 21.33
CA ASP A 131 -5.63 7.35 21.82
C ASP A 131 -5.85 8.71 22.51
N LYS A 132 -4.77 9.31 23.02
CA LYS A 132 -4.78 10.64 23.67
C LYS A 132 -5.24 11.80 22.77
N TYR A 133 -5.34 11.59 21.46
CA TYR A 133 -5.83 12.55 20.47
C TYR A 133 -7.29 12.27 20.09
N ASN A 134 -7.97 11.38 20.81
CA ASN A 134 -9.32 10.92 20.53
C ASN A 134 -9.48 10.27 19.15
N ARG A 135 -8.42 9.65 18.62
CA ARG A 135 -8.50 8.83 17.42
C ARG A 135 -8.86 7.41 17.81
N HIS A 136 -9.80 6.81 17.10
CA HIS A 136 -10.20 5.43 17.31
C HIS A 136 -9.11 4.47 16.83
N LEU A 137 -8.72 3.55 17.70
CA LEU A 137 -7.70 2.53 17.47
C LEU A 137 -8.37 1.25 16.98
N CYS A 138 -8.18 0.92 15.71
CA CYS A 138 -8.83 -0.25 15.10
C CYS A 138 -8.06 -0.83 13.91
N TYR A 139 -8.46 -2.04 13.53
CA TYR A 139 -8.20 -2.61 12.21
C TYR A 139 -9.38 -2.27 11.30
N LEU A 140 -9.08 -1.74 10.12
CA LEU A 140 -10.10 -1.28 9.17
C LEU A 140 -10.32 -2.34 8.10
N TRP A 141 -11.57 -2.76 7.91
CA TRP A 141 -11.97 -3.72 6.89
C TRP A 141 -12.69 -3.02 5.75
N PHE A 142 -12.22 -3.21 4.52
CA PHE A 142 -12.80 -2.64 3.31
C PHE A 142 -13.15 -3.74 2.31
N TYR A 143 -14.11 -3.48 1.43
CA TYR A 143 -14.47 -4.43 0.38
C TYR A 143 -13.53 -4.27 -0.81
N SER A 144 -12.63 -5.24 -1.00
CA SER A 144 -11.76 -5.30 -2.18
C SER A 144 -12.59 -5.66 -3.41
N LYS A 145 -12.68 -4.74 -4.37
CA LYS A 145 -13.38 -4.99 -5.65
C LYS A 145 -12.63 -5.97 -6.53
N GLU A 146 -11.30 -6.01 -6.42
CA GLU A 146 -10.42 -6.95 -7.13
C GLU A 146 -10.66 -8.37 -6.64
N ASP A 147 -10.60 -8.58 -5.32
CA ASP A 147 -10.73 -9.90 -4.69
C ASP A 147 -12.19 -10.29 -4.41
N LYS A 148 -13.14 -9.38 -4.65
CA LYS A 148 -14.58 -9.50 -4.34
C LYS A 148 -14.85 -10.02 -2.92
N SER A 149 -14.10 -9.49 -1.95
CA SER A 149 -14.13 -9.93 -0.54
C SER A 149 -13.71 -8.80 0.39
N TRP A 150 -14.08 -8.92 1.68
CA TRP A 150 -13.59 -8.00 2.70
C TRP A 150 -12.15 -8.32 3.06
N LYS A 151 -11.32 -7.28 3.15
CA LYS A 151 -9.91 -7.37 3.51
C LYS A 151 -9.56 -6.37 4.59
N MET A 152 -8.62 -6.75 5.45
CA MET A 152 -8.04 -5.85 6.43
C MET A 152 -7.10 -4.88 5.71
N PHE A 153 -7.46 -3.60 5.68
CA PHE A 153 -6.69 -2.54 5.04
C PHE A 153 -5.28 -2.39 5.64
N ASN A 154 -5.13 -2.63 6.95
CA ASN A 154 -3.85 -2.66 7.64
C ASN A 154 -2.87 -3.67 7.01
N GLU A 155 -3.35 -4.89 6.70
CA GLU A 155 -2.54 -5.91 6.02
C GLU A 155 -2.23 -5.49 4.60
N SER A 156 -3.20 -4.95 3.86
CA SER A 156 -3.00 -4.48 2.49
C SER A 156 -1.92 -3.40 2.38
N LEU A 157 -1.85 -2.46 3.34
CA LEU A 157 -0.77 -1.46 3.41
C LEU A 157 0.61 -2.10 3.53
N ILE A 158 0.73 -3.07 4.45
CA ILE A 158 1.99 -3.77 4.72
C ILE A 158 2.37 -4.68 3.56
N GLU A 159 1.44 -5.47 3.03
CA GLU A 159 1.68 -6.42 1.93
C GLU A 159 2.18 -5.71 0.67
N LYS A 160 1.67 -4.49 0.42
CA LYS A 160 2.12 -3.65 -0.71
C LYS A 160 3.39 -2.86 -0.38
N GLY A 161 3.93 -2.94 0.84
CA GLY A 161 5.16 -2.24 1.24
C GLY A 161 4.98 -0.74 1.46
N PHE A 162 3.77 -0.25 1.75
CA PHE A 162 3.53 1.17 2.05
C PHE A 162 3.64 1.49 3.54
N ALA A 163 3.58 0.48 4.40
CA ALA A 163 3.72 0.62 5.84
C ALA A 163 4.66 -0.46 6.39
N ARG A 164 5.29 -0.15 7.54
CA ARG A 164 5.93 -1.15 8.39
C ARG A 164 4.98 -1.54 9.53
N VAL A 165 5.26 -2.68 10.16
CA VAL A 165 4.68 -3.00 11.47
C VAL A 165 5.29 -2.05 12.50
N GLY A 166 4.44 -1.33 13.23
CA GLY A 166 4.87 -0.31 14.21
C GLY A 166 3.88 -0.15 15.36
N TYR A 167 4.21 0.68 16.35
CA TYR A 167 3.34 0.99 17.51
C TYR A 167 2.82 -0.25 18.26
N ILE A 168 3.70 -1.22 18.48
CA ILE A 168 3.36 -2.47 19.16
C ILE A 168 3.28 -2.21 20.67
N TYR A 169 2.06 -2.04 21.18
CA TYR A 169 1.76 -1.88 22.61
C TYR A 169 1.09 -3.14 23.17
N SER A 170 -0.11 -3.04 23.73
CA SER A 170 -0.89 -4.18 24.23
C SER A 170 -1.80 -4.82 23.16
N GLN A 171 -2.22 -4.05 22.16
CA GLN A 171 -3.14 -4.47 21.09
C GLN A 171 -2.38 -5.19 19.99
N LYS A 172 -2.50 -6.52 19.92
CA LYS A 172 -1.64 -7.38 19.07
C LYS A 172 -2.40 -8.47 18.30
N ARG A 173 -3.72 -8.42 18.22
CA ARG A 173 -4.57 -9.48 17.64
C ARG A 173 -4.10 -9.98 16.28
N HIS A 174 -3.65 -9.08 15.40
CA HIS A 174 -3.20 -9.42 14.05
C HIS A 174 -1.69 -9.31 13.84
N LEU A 175 -0.90 -9.24 14.91
CA LEU A 175 0.54 -8.95 14.81
C LEU A 175 1.29 -9.97 13.94
N ASP A 176 1.01 -11.27 14.11
CA ASP A 176 1.67 -12.34 13.33
C ASP A 176 1.30 -12.27 11.84
N THR A 177 0.02 -12.01 11.54
CA THR A 177 -0.47 -11.79 10.17
C THR A 177 0.26 -10.63 9.51
N LEU A 178 0.39 -9.50 10.22
CA LEU A 178 1.07 -8.32 9.71
C LEU A 178 2.57 -8.53 9.55
N TYR A 179 3.25 -9.26 10.43
CA TYR A 179 4.64 -9.63 10.23
C TYR A 179 4.84 -10.53 9.01
N ALA A 180 3.98 -11.53 8.81
CA ALA A 180 4.04 -12.38 7.63
C ALA A 180 3.83 -11.59 6.32
N ALA A 181 2.93 -10.61 6.31
CA ALA A 181 2.76 -9.69 5.18
C ALA A 181 4.01 -8.82 4.97
N GLN A 182 4.61 -8.33 6.05
CA GLN A 182 5.81 -7.50 6.00
C GLN A 182 7.00 -8.27 5.42
N ASP A 183 7.19 -9.51 5.83
CA ASP A 183 8.31 -10.34 5.35
C ASP A 183 8.17 -10.64 3.84
N LYS A 184 6.94 -10.81 3.35
CA LYS A 184 6.67 -10.90 1.91
C LYS A 184 7.03 -9.60 1.18
N ALA A 185 6.68 -8.45 1.74
CA ALA A 185 7.00 -7.15 1.15
C ALA A 185 8.51 -6.86 1.13
N LYS A 186 9.22 -7.22 2.22
CA LYS A 186 10.69 -7.17 2.32
C LYS A 186 11.36 -8.06 1.28
N ALA A 187 10.96 -9.32 1.18
CA ALA A 187 11.54 -10.27 0.24
C ALA A 187 11.38 -9.82 -1.22
N LYS A 188 10.28 -9.13 -1.53
CA LYS A 188 10.00 -8.55 -2.84
C LYS A 188 10.56 -7.14 -3.05
N LYS A 189 11.23 -6.56 -2.04
CA LYS A 189 11.76 -5.19 -2.05
C LYS A 189 10.72 -4.15 -2.50
N LEU A 190 9.48 -4.24 -1.99
CA LEU A 190 8.40 -3.34 -2.39
C LEU A 190 8.51 -1.98 -1.68
N ASN A 191 8.42 -0.90 -2.44
CA ASN A 191 8.23 0.47 -1.93
C ASN A 191 9.23 0.83 -0.82
N ILE A 192 8.80 1.00 0.43
CA ILE A 192 9.70 1.36 1.55
C ILE A 192 10.83 0.33 1.74
N TRP A 193 10.64 -0.91 1.30
CA TRP A 193 11.64 -1.99 1.37
C TRP A 193 12.57 -2.05 0.16
N SER A 194 12.43 -1.15 -0.81
CA SER A 194 13.31 -1.09 -1.99
C SER A 194 14.65 -0.41 -1.72
N VAL A 195 14.74 0.34 -0.61
CA VAL A 195 15.96 1.05 -0.22
C VAL A 195 16.49 0.50 1.11
N ASP A 196 17.69 -0.08 1.06
CA ASP A 196 18.33 -0.67 2.23
C ASP A 196 18.58 0.41 3.30
N GLY A 197 18.23 0.11 4.55
CA GLY A 197 18.38 1.02 5.69
C GLY A 197 17.31 2.11 5.82
N TYR A 198 16.43 2.29 4.82
CA TYR A 198 15.36 3.29 4.92
C TYR A 198 14.37 2.99 6.04
N VAL A 199 14.00 1.72 6.25
CA VAL A 199 13.09 1.32 7.33
C VAL A 199 13.89 0.81 8.53
N THR A 200 13.61 1.36 9.71
CA THR A 200 14.25 1.02 10.99
C THR A 200 13.23 0.56 12.03
N ASP A 201 13.71 0.14 13.21
CA ASP A 201 12.88 -0.14 14.38
C ASP A 201 12.18 1.12 14.92
N LYS A 202 12.76 2.31 14.67
CA LYS A 202 12.26 3.61 15.14
C LYS A 202 11.45 4.40 14.13
N GLY A 203 11.31 3.92 12.89
CA GLY A 203 10.60 4.62 11.81
C GLY A 203 11.41 4.64 10.53
N PHE A 204 11.50 5.80 9.89
CA PHE A 204 12.10 5.96 8.56
C PHE A 204 13.36 6.84 8.59
N ASP A 205 14.47 6.34 8.06
CA ASP A 205 15.75 7.03 7.96
C ASP A 205 15.89 7.67 6.57
N VAL A 206 15.54 8.95 6.48
CA VAL A 206 15.59 9.72 5.23
C VAL A 206 17.04 9.87 4.72
N ASP A 207 18.05 9.85 5.59
CA ASP A 207 19.44 9.94 5.15
C ASP A 207 19.89 8.64 4.47
N ALA A 208 19.46 7.48 4.98
CA ALA A 208 19.68 6.20 4.32
C ALA A 208 19.01 6.16 2.94
N TYR A 209 17.80 6.71 2.81
CA TYR A 209 17.13 6.84 1.51
C TYR A 209 17.92 7.69 0.52
N ASN A 210 18.37 8.87 0.95
CA ASN A 210 19.13 9.80 0.09
C ASN A 210 20.48 9.22 -0.33
N LYS A 211 21.13 8.41 0.52
CA LYS A 211 22.38 7.70 0.19
C LYS A 211 22.17 6.51 -0.75
N GLY A 212 21.04 5.82 -0.62
CA GLY A 212 20.68 4.65 -1.44
C GLY A 212 20.31 4.97 -2.89
N GLY A 213 19.93 6.22 -3.19
CA GLY A 213 19.60 6.70 -4.54
C GLY A 213 20.77 6.69 -5.56
N GLY A 214 22.00 6.38 -5.13
CA GLY A 214 23.18 6.31 -6.00
C GLY A 214 23.44 4.95 -6.68
N ALA A 215 22.61 3.93 -6.48
CA ALA A 215 22.87 2.56 -6.95
C ALA A 215 21.86 2.06 -8.00
N THR A 216 21.58 2.84 -9.05
CA THR A 216 21.18 2.31 -10.36
C THR A 216 21.61 3.29 -11.45
N SER A 217 22.90 3.31 -11.76
CA SER A 217 23.42 3.85 -13.01
C SER A 217 24.38 2.82 -13.57
N THR A 218 23.95 2.20 -14.66
CA THR A 218 24.77 1.35 -15.52
C THR A 218 26.14 2.00 -15.71
N SER A 219 27.17 1.37 -15.16
CA SER A 219 28.55 1.76 -15.36
C SER A 219 28.93 1.49 -16.80
N THR A 220 28.80 2.51 -17.66
CA THR A 220 29.73 2.64 -18.78
C THR A 220 30.92 3.43 -18.26
N SER A 221 31.98 2.70 -17.96
CA SER A 221 33.29 3.25 -17.64
C SER A 221 33.72 4.23 -18.73
N ASN A 222 33.99 5.49 -18.34
CA ASN A 222 35.15 6.20 -18.84
C ASN A 222 35.48 7.43 -17.97
N SER A 223 36.59 7.27 -17.25
CA SER A 223 37.68 8.23 -17.07
C SER A 223 37.39 9.66 -16.55
N SER A 224 37.86 9.85 -15.31
CA SER A 224 38.77 10.93 -14.88
C SER A 224 38.24 12.30 -14.44
N ASN A 225 38.74 12.67 -13.25
CA ASN A 225 39.08 13.99 -12.70
C ASN A 225 38.04 14.84 -11.95
N ASN A 226 38.20 14.81 -10.62
CA ASN A 226 38.42 15.92 -9.69
C ASN A 226 37.66 17.27 -9.87
N ASN A 227 36.78 17.48 -8.89
CA ASN A 227 36.64 18.66 -8.02
C ASN A 227 35.94 19.94 -8.54
N THR A 228 35.16 20.48 -7.61
CA THR A 228 34.55 21.82 -7.50
C THR A 228 33.15 22.06 -8.05
N ASN A 229 32.28 22.32 -7.07
CA ASN A 229 31.05 23.09 -7.06
C ASN A 229 30.96 24.14 -8.20
N GLN A 230 30.17 23.84 -9.23
CA GLN A 230 29.73 24.84 -10.20
C GLN A 230 28.26 24.59 -10.53
N SER A 231 27.36 25.34 -9.89
CA SER A 231 25.94 25.39 -10.24
C SER A 231 25.80 25.76 -11.72
N ASN A 232 25.06 24.95 -12.46
CA ASN A 232 25.01 25.03 -13.90
C ASN A 232 23.97 26.08 -14.28
N VAL A 233 24.43 27.30 -14.53
CA VAL A 233 23.62 28.54 -14.69
C VAL A 233 22.51 28.43 -15.75
N ASN A 234 22.62 27.46 -16.66
CA ASN A 234 21.70 27.22 -17.78
C ASN A 234 20.83 25.94 -17.62
N GLU A 235 20.93 25.23 -16.50
CA GLU A 235 20.10 24.04 -16.26
C GLU A 235 18.63 24.44 -16.13
N ILE A 236 17.79 23.73 -16.89
CA ILE A 236 16.34 23.92 -16.86
C ILE A 236 15.78 23.16 -15.66
N VAL A 237 15.10 23.88 -14.79
CA VAL A 237 14.43 23.35 -13.60
C VAL A 237 12.95 23.69 -13.61
N TYR A 238 12.21 23.00 -12.75
CA TYR A 238 10.77 23.16 -12.62
C TYR A 238 10.44 23.51 -11.17
N ALA A 239 9.97 24.74 -10.95
CA ALA A 239 9.56 25.22 -9.65
C ALA A 239 8.09 24.88 -9.38
N ASN A 240 7.74 24.66 -8.11
CA ASN A 240 6.34 24.46 -7.73
C ASN A 240 5.54 25.74 -8.02
N GLY A 241 4.51 25.64 -8.86
CA GLY A 241 3.58 26.73 -9.18
C GLY A 241 2.17 26.51 -8.62
N GLY A 242 1.31 27.54 -8.69
CA GLY A 242 -0.09 27.47 -8.23
C GLY A 242 -0.25 27.60 -6.71
N ASN A 243 -1.17 26.84 -6.10
CA ASN A 243 -1.48 26.86 -4.65
C ASN A 243 -0.45 26.09 -3.78
N SER A 244 0.72 25.73 -4.33
CA SER A 244 1.76 25.02 -3.59
C SER A 244 2.53 25.97 -2.67
N SER A 245 2.69 25.60 -1.40
CA SER A 245 3.38 26.43 -0.39
C SER A 245 4.91 26.23 -0.33
N SER A 246 5.45 25.24 -1.04
CA SER A 246 6.89 24.95 -1.00
C SER A 246 7.70 25.80 -1.99
N ASN A 247 8.77 26.41 -1.53
CA ASN A 247 9.75 27.16 -2.34
C ASN A 247 10.83 26.25 -2.93
N LYS A 248 10.46 25.12 -3.54
CA LYS A 248 11.41 24.15 -4.10
C LYS A 248 11.39 24.10 -5.64
N TYR A 249 12.54 23.81 -6.24
CA TYR A 249 12.67 23.49 -7.67
C TYR A 249 13.25 22.09 -7.89
N HIS A 250 12.89 21.47 -9.02
CA HIS A 250 13.10 20.05 -9.34
C HIS A 250 13.66 19.88 -10.76
N LEU A 251 14.29 18.73 -11.05
CA LEU A 251 14.76 18.40 -12.42
C LEU A 251 13.63 17.97 -13.37
N SER A 252 12.47 17.59 -12.85
CA SER A 252 11.32 17.10 -13.65
C SER A 252 10.07 17.93 -13.42
N ARG A 253 9.30 18.18 -14.49
CA ARG A 253 8.01 18.90 -14.47
C ARG A 253 6.94 18.20 -13.65
N ASP A 254 7.04 16.89 -13.50
CA ASP A 254 6.00 16.07 -12.88
C ASP A 254 6.47 15.54 -11.49
N ALA A 255 7.58 16.09 -10.96
CA ALA A 255 8.15 15.73 -9.68
C ALA A 255 7.10 15.83 -8.55
N HIS A 256 7.01 14.79 -7.72
CA HIS A 256 6.07 14.70 -6.60
C HIS A 256 4.60 14.95 -6.97
N GLY A 257 4.23 14.73 -8.24
CA GLY A 257 2.86 14.97 -8.72
C GLY A 257 2.47 16.46 -8.73
N MET A 258 3.45 17.37 -8.80
CA MET A 258 3.18 18.80 -8.84
C MET A 258 2.32 19.18 -10.04
N LYS A 259 1.34 20.07 -9.83
CA LYS A 259 0.48 20.62 -10.88
C LYS A 259 0.85 22.08 -11.10
N GLY A 260 1.00 22.50 -12.36
CA GLY A 260 1.33 23.89 -12.71
C GLY A 260 2.81 24.24 -12.53
N ALA A 261 3.71 23.28 -12.75
CA ALA A 261 5.15 23.48 -12.69
C ALA A 261 5.61 24.65 -13.58
N ILE A 262 6.41 25.55 -13.00
CA ILE A 262 6.95 26.72 -13.69
C ILE A 262 8.35 26.36 -14.18
N LYS A 263 8.52 26.29 -15.51
CA LYS A 263 9.81 26.04 -16.15
C LYS A 263 10.68 27.31 -16.09
N MET A 264 11.87 27.21 -15.53
CA MET A 264 12.84 28.32 -15.49
C MET A 264 14.28 27.79 -15.43
N THR A 265 15.28 28.68 -15.47
CA THR A 265 16.66 28.28 -15.21
C THR A 265 16.91 28.14 -13.71
N GLU A 266 17.85 27.28 -13.31
CA GLU A 266 18.28 27.12 -11.91
C GLU A 266 18.65 28.48 -11.30
N SER A 267 19.42 29.30 -12.03
CA SER A 267 19.78 30.64 -11.59
C SER A 267 18.56 31.53 -11.35
N LYS A 268 17.55 31.45 -12.22
CA LYS A 268 16.30 32.21 -12.06
C LYS A 268 15.54 31.74 -10.82
N ALA A 269 15.46 30.42 -10.60
CA ALA A 269 14.82 29.83 -9.42
C ALA A 269 15.48 30.31 -8.12
N LYS A 270 16.81 30.20 -8.03
CA LYS A 270 17.59 30.71 -6.88
C LYS A 270 17.40 32.20 -6.65
N SER A 271 17.42 33.01 -7.73
CA SER A 271 17.20 34.47 -7.64
C SER A 271 15.79 34.84 -7.15
N GLN A 272 14.82 33.93 -7.28
CA GLN A 272 13.44 34.09 -6.83
C GLN A 272 13.18 33.46 -5.45
N GLY A 273 14.23 32.96 -4.78
CA GLY A 273 14.12 32.37 -3.44
C GLY A 273 13.67 30.91 -3.42
N TYR A 274 13.69 30.23 -4.57
CA TYR A 274 13.51 28.78 -4.60
C TYR A 274 14.82 28.07 -4.23
N GLU A 275 14.69 26.96 -3.51
CA GLU A 275 15.78 26.09 -3.12
C GLU A 275 15.70 24.74 -3.85
N ALA A 276 16.84 24.08 -4.01
CA ALA A 276 16.89 22.74 -4.57
C ALA A 276 16.04 21.76 -3.74
N CYS A 277 15.29 20.90 -4.41
CA CYS A 277 14.62 19.77 -3.77
C CYS A 277 15.66 18.72 -3.36
N GLY A 278 15.82 18.45 -2.06
CA GLY A 278 16.79 17.47 -1.57
C GLY A 278 16.53 16.01 -1.96
N LEU A 279 15.39 15.73 -2.61
CA LEU A 279 15.01 14.40 -3.09
C LEU A 279 15.27 14.19 -4.59
N CYS A 280 15.23 15.25 -5.40
CA CYS A 280 15.22 15.11 -6.86
C CYS A 280 15.94 16.23 -7.63
N TYR A 281 16.70 17.10 -6.94
CA TYR A 281 17.61 18.06 -7.54
C TYR A 281 19.05 17.82 -7.07
#